data_AF-A0AAW6ZIF3-F1
#
_entry.id   AF-A0AAW6ZIF3-F1
#
_cell.length_a   1.000
_cell.length_b   1.000
_cell.length_c   1.000
_cell.angle_alpha   90.00
_cell.angle_beta   90.00
_cell.angle_gamma   90.00
#
_symmetry.space_group_name_H-M   'P 1'
#
loop_
_entity.id
_entity.type
_entity.pdbx_description
1 polymer ?
#
loop_
_entity_poly.entity_id
_entity_poly.type
_entity_poly.pdbx_seq_one_letter_code
_entity_poly.pdbx_strand_id
1 'polypeptide(L)'
;MASWRTVHGHIHRLDQTLVTDGDIEAFIADERILGRGRPDGSGGYTFEVAVGGRRRRVATLDDTGTVFRGRSVNDLVEELSERLRKVEVELDGTVAHGPIDLGAVDISHEVLFDDSEEEPVSDADIHDAAFDREGAMLVIVDLPLSEVPSIVKVEDEAVAVSKLGETLVLVAKSSMDSVRRLFPRPSFQITVSAGNAEESPTLYVRRDNSYLTWDWSGELPVFPWIEQGSEEYEFVVDETGAGAVARKMVADVIAARFGDIREALCSEDGPRALVDALGLPSEVADVLEGDGELADIPNSRLFEPSSAGAAFEDRLAFELAGEGFVEPTVAGAYRKVYLERPWAVALMSAAQAAIGGAMLASAFGRSERGMSWRIRALLGGGTVVSGLTRILTSAYAAELVRQRQTEIDTWKRMHNWQEGQG
;
A
#
# COMPACT_ATOMS: atom_id res chain seq x y z
N MET A 1 2.38 -11.42 -19.36
CA MET A 1 1.10 -10.85 -19.85
C MET A 1 1.22 -9.35 -19.97
N ALA A 2 0.47 -8.72 -20.88
CA ALA A 2 0.30 -7.27 -20.84
C ALA A 2 -0.39 -6.93 -19.51
N SER A 3 0.26 -6.16 -18.64
CA SER A 3 -0.41 -5.62 -17.46
C SER A 3 -1.40 -4.55 -17.91
N TRP A 4 -2.67 -4.77 -17.57
CA TRP A 4 -3.74 -3.79 -17.67
C TRP A 4 -3.95 -3.16 -16.30
N ARG A 5 -4.48 -1.94 -16.31
CA ARG A 5 -4.97 -1.24 -15.12
C ARG A 5 -6.38 -0.75 -15.39
N THR A 6 -7.26 -0.91 -14.42
CA THR A 6 -8.58 -0.27 -14.46
C THR A 6 -8.44 1.22 -14.28
N VAL A 7 -9.18 1.98 -15.06
CA VAL A 7 -9.22 3.43 -14.97
C VAL A 7 -10.65 3.90 -15.10
N HIS A 8 -11.04 4.78 -14.18
CA HIS A 8 -12.35 5.41 -14.16
C HIS A 8 -12.38 6.62 -15.07
N GLY A 9 -13.52 6.83 -15.72
CA GLY A 9 -13.83 8.01 -16.49
C GLY A 9 -15.27 8.45 -16.27
N HIS A 10 -15.50 9.72 -16.57
CA HIS A 10 -16.80 10.36 -16.47
C HIS A 10 -17.05 11.23 -17.69
N ILE A 11 -18.27 11.17 -18.22
CA ILE A 11 -18.75 12.06 -19.27
C ILE A 11 -19.86 12.90 -18.67
N HIS A 12 -19.59 14.18 -18.44
CA HIS A 12 -20.59 15.14 -18.01
C HIS A 12 -21.23 15.80 -19.23
N ARG A 13 -22.55 15.70 -19.39
CA ARG A 13 -23.26 16.36 -20.50
C ARG A 13 -23.60 17.79 -20.11
N LEU A 14 -22.99 18.76 -20.79
CA LEU A 14 -23.31 20.18 -20.60
C LEU A 14 -24.69 20.53 -21.18
N ASP A 15 -25.18 19.73 -22.13
CA ASP A 15 -26.52 19.86 -22.72
C ASP A 15 -27.12 18.48 -22.99
N GLN A 16 -27.99 18.03 -22.08
CA GLN A 16 -28.63 16.71 -22.13
C GLN A 16 -29.55 16.51 -23.34
N THR A 17 -29.90 17.58 -24.07
CA THR A 17 -30.75 17.48 -25.27
C THR A 17 -29.97 17.08 -26.53
N LEU A 18 -28.64 17.21 -26.51
CA LEU A 18 -27.78 17.01 -27.67
C LEU A 18 -27.07 15.65 -27.70
N VAL A 19 -26.89 15.03 -26.53
CA VAL A 19 -26.22 13.74 -26.37
C VAL A 19 -27.04 12.89 -25.42
N THR A 20 -27.51 11.74 -25.92
CA THR A 20 -28.23 10.73 -25.14
C THR A 20 -27.27 9.66 -24.62
N ASP A 21 -27.72 8.85 -23.66
CA ASP A 21 -26.94 7.70 -23.18
C ASP A 21 -26.65 6.72 -24.34
N GLY A 22 -27.62 6.55 -25.25
CA GLY A 22 -27.47 5.69 -26.42
C GLY A 22 -26.41 6.19 -27.41
N ASP A 23 -26.17 7.50 -27.51
CA ASP A 23 -25.10 8.05 -28.36
C ASP A 23 -23.71 7.72 -27.78
N ILE A 24 -23.58 7.77 -26.45
CA ILE A 24 -22.35 7.40 -25.73
C ILE A 24 -22.09 5.90 -25.89
N GLU A 25 -23.12 5.07 -25.66
CA GLU A 25 -23.01 3.61 -25.80
C GLU A 25 -22.71 3.20 -27.25
N ALA A 26 -23.30 3.88 -28.24
CA ALA A 26 -23.00 3.65 -29.65
C ALA A 26 -21.55 3.99 -29.98
N PHE A 27 -21.01 5.10 -29.47
CA PHE A 27 -19.60 5.43 -29.63
C PHE A 27 -18.69 4.33 -29.06
N ILE A 28 -18.96 3.89 -27.83
CA ILE A 28 -18.17 2.87 -27.14
C ILE A 28 -18.18 1.55 -27.92
N ALA A 29 -19.32 1.17 -28.48
CA ALA A 29 -19.48 -0.01 -29.32
C ALA A 29 -18.76 0.14 -30.67
N ASP A 30 -18.88 1.29 -31.33
CA ASP A 30 -18.22 1.58 -32.62
C ASP A 30 -16.70 1.48 -32.51
N GLU A 31 -16.12 2.02 -31.44
CA GLU A 31 -14.69 1.96 -31.15
C GLU A 31 -14.27 0.62 -30.49
N ARG A 32 -15.23 -0.29 -30.26
CA ARG A 32 -15.05 -1.62 -29.64
C ARG A 32 -14.28 -1.57 -28.33
N ILE A 33 -14.63 -0.61 -27.46
CA ILE A 33 -13.95 -0.34 -26.20
C ILE A 33 -14.42 -1.32 -25.12
N LEU A 34 -13.46 -2.01 -24.51
CA LEU A 34 -13.72 -3.00 -23.46
C LEU A 34 -13.76 -2.33 -22.09
N GLY A 35 -14.90 -2.47 -21.41
CA GLY A 35 -15.09 -1.86 -20.10
C GLY A 35 -16.52 -2.02 -19.58
N ARG A 36 -16.81 -1.22 -18.56
CA ARG A 36 -18.09 -1.17 -17.86
C ARG A 36 -18.57 0.26 -17.77
N GLY A 37 -19.88 0.48 -17.68
CA GLY A 37 -20.41 1.82 -17.47
C GLY A 37 -21.92 1.88 -17.43
N ARG A 38 -22.41 2.99 -16.90
CA ARG A 38 -23.84 3.29 -16.81
C ARG A 38 -24.08 4.80 -16.75
N PRO A 39 -25.32 5.25 -17.04
CA PRO A 39 -25.75 6.59 -16.69
C PRO A 39 -25.65 6.83 -15.18
N ASP A 40 -25.21 8.02 -14.78
CA ASP A 40 -25.03 8.40 -13.36
C ASP A 40 -26.34 8.84 -12.66
N GLY A 41 -27.41 9.06 -13.43
CA GLY A 41 -28.70 9.59 -12.95
C GLY A 41 -28.77 11.12 -12.81
N SER A 42 -27.65 11.83 -12.89
CA SER A 42 -27.53 13.30 -12.89
C SER A 42 -27.35 13.91 -14.28
N GLY A 43 -27.36 13.09 -15.32
CA GLY A 43 -27.14 13.54 -16.69
C GLY A 43 -25.68 13.50 -17.11
N GLY A 44 -24.85 12.72 -16.44
CA GLY A 44 -23.57 12.25 -16.93
C GLY A 44 -23.61 10.75 -17.26
N TYR A 45 -22.45 10.19 -17.52
CA TYR A 45 -22.22 8.77 -17.78
C TYR A 45 -20.89 8.39 -17.14
N THR A 46 -20.91 7.42 -16.23
CA THR A 46 -19.71 6.95 -15.53
C THR A 46 -19.30 5.60 -16.10
N PHE A 47 -18.01 5.44 -16.35
CA PHE A 47 -17.47 4.25 -16.97
C PHE A 47 -16.08 3.92 -16.43
N GLU A 48 -15.66 2.68 -16.64
CA GLU A 48 -14.31 2.21 -16.36
C GLU A 48 -13.81 1.35 -17.52
N VAL A 49 -12.53 1.48 -17.83
CA VAL A 49 -11.88 0.76 -18.94
C VAL A 49 -10.53 0.20 -18.52
N ALA A 50 -10.14 -0.90 -19.16
CA ALA A 50 -8.80 -1.45 -19.00
C ALA A 50 -7.79 -0.65 -19.86
N VAL A 51 -6.72 -0.16 -19.24
CA VAL A 51 -5.66 0.63 -19.89
C VAL A 51 -4.33 -0.09 -19.74
N GLY A 52 -3.56 -0.19 -20.83
CA GLY A 52 -2.33 -0.97 -20.87
C GLY A 52 -1.16 -0.27 -21.53
N GLY A 53 0.04 -0.58 -21.04
CA GLY A 53 1.32 -0.19 -21.63
C GLY A 53 1.73 1.27 -21.38
N ARG A 54 2.97 1.58 -21.78
CA ARG A 54 3.62 2.88 -21.47
C ARG A 54 2.90 4.10 -22.06
N ARG A 55 2.13 3.92 -23.14
CA ARG A 55 1.37 4.99 -23.81
C ARG A 55 -0.08 5.09 -23.32
N ARG A 56 -0.43 4.45 -22.20
CA ARG A 56 -1.78 4.48 -21.61
C ARG A 56 -2.85 4.19 -22.67
N ARG A 57 -2.86 2.98 -23.23
CA ARG A 57 -3.76 2.62 -24.34
C ARG A 57 -4.94 1.80 -23.85
N VAL A 58 -6.14 2.17 -24.28
CA VAL A 58 -7.38 1.52 -23.89
C VAL A 58 -7.49 0.15 -24.56
N ALA A 59 -8.03 -0.83 -23.84
CA ALA A 59 -8.30 -2.16 -24.35
C ALA A 59 -9.46 -2.11 -25.34
N THR A 60 -9.22 -2.62 -26.55
CA THR A 60 -10.19 -2.64 -27.66
C THR A 60 -10.12 -3.97 -28.38
N LEU A 61 -11.16 -4.32 -29.14
CA LEU A 61 -11.12 -5.47 -30.04
C LEU A 61 -10.68 -5.08 -31.44
N ASP A 62 -9.78 -5.87 -32.01
CA ASP A 62 -9.44 -5.76 -33.43
C ASP A 62 -10.53 -6.39 -34.31
N ASP A 63 -10.32 -6.38 -35.62
CA ASP A 63 -11.26 -6.97 -36.59
C ASP A 63 -11.37 -8.50 -36.50
N THR A 64 -10.49 -9.14 -35.73
CA THR A 64 -10.49 -10.59 -35.51
C THR A 64 -11.11 -10.98 -34.18
N GLY A 65 -11.58 -10.01 -33.37
CA GLY A 65 -12.08 -10.26 -32.02
C GLY A 65 -10.97 -10.42 -30.97
N THR A 66 -9.72 -10.09 -31.30
CA THR A 66 -8.62 -10.20 -30.34
C THR A 66 -8.47 -8.91 -29.54
N VAL A 67 -8.32 -9.03 -28.22
CA VAL A 67 -8.03 -7.89 -27.34
C VAL A 67 -6.64 -7.31 -27.64
N PHE A 68 -6.59 -6.02 -27.96
CA PHE A 68 -5.35 -5.30 -28.20
C PHE A 68 -5.36 -3.89 -27.58
N ARG A 69 -4.19 -3.24 -27.61
CA ARG A 69 -4.02 -1.86 -27.13
C ARG A 69 -4.40 -0.86 -28.22
N GLY A 70 -5.61 -0.33 -28.15
CA GLY A 70 -6.17 0.64 -29.09
C GLY A 70 -5.59 2.05 -28.95
N ARG A 71 -6.48 3.05 -28.98
CA ARG A 71 -6.13 4.47 -28.85
C ARG A 71 -5.48 4.77 -27.50
N SER A 72 -4.65 5.82 -27.45
CA SER A 72 -4.22 6.33 -26.15
C SER A 72 -5.39 6.98 -25.42
N VAL A 73 -5.30 7.11 -24.09
CA VAL A 73 -6.31 7.81 -23.29
C VAL A 73 -6.54 9.21 -23.84
N ASN A 74 -5.49 9.96 -24.16
CA ASN A 74 -5.60 11.31 -24.72
C ASN A 74 -6.37 11.31 -26.05
N ASP A 75 -5.97 10.45 -26.99
CA ASP A 75 -6.64 10.37 -28.31
C ASP A 75 -8.12 9.96 -28.17
N LEU A 76 -8.45 9.11 -27.18
CA LEU A 76 -9.82 8.69 -26.92
C LEU A 76 -10.66 9.84 -26.34
N VAL A 77 -10.12 10.58 -25.39
CA VAL A 77 -10.78 11.73 -24.75
C VAL A 77 -11.03 12.84 -25.79
N GLU A 78 -10.06 13.12 -26.65
CA GLU A 78 -10.21 14.04 -27.79
C GLU A 78 -11.31 13.57 -28.76
N GLU A 79 -11.28 12.29 -29.17
CA GLU A 79 -12.28 11.73 -30.09
C GLU A 79 -13.70 11.74 -29.50
N LEU A 80 -13.85 11.42 -28.21
CA LEU A 80 -15.12 11.52 -27.49
C LEU A 80 -15.65 12.96 -27.50
N SER A 81 -14.78 13.91 -27.18
CA SER A 81 -15.08 15.34 -27.14
C SER A 81 -15.44 15.91 -28.53
N GLU A 82 -14.81 15.44 -29.60
CA GLU A 82 -15.10 15.87 -30.96
C GLU A 82 -16.39 15.25 -31.52
N ARG A 83 -16.64 13.96 -31.26
CA ARG A 83 -17.82 13.24 -31.76
C ARG A 83 -19.08 13.55 -30.95
N LEU A 84 -18.97 13.72 -29.63
CA LEU A 84 -20.09 14.03 -28.75
C LEU A 84 -20.15 15.55 -28.51
N ARG A 85 -21.27 16.19 -28.88
CA ARG A 85 -21.39 17.65 -28.75
C ARG A 85 -21.64 18.08 -27.31
N LYS A 86 -20.98 19.16 -26.88
CA LYS A 86 -21.16 19.78 -25.56
C LYS A 86 -21.09 18.78 -24.40
N VAL A 87 -20.09 17.92 -24.42
CA VAL A 87 -19.74 17.07 -23.29
C VAL A 87 -18.45 17.57 -22.66
N GLU A 88 -18.24 17.21 -21.41
CA GLU A 88 -16.93 17.23 -20.78
C GLU A 88 -16.57 15.78 -20.48
N VAL A 89 -15.39 15.36 -20.92
CA VAL A 89 -14.92 13.99 -20.80
C VAL A 89 -13.70 14.00 -19.92
N GLU A 90 -13.74 13.25 -18.84
CA GLU A 90 -12.60 12.96 -17.99
C GLU A 90 -12.28 11.47 -18.06
N LEU A 91 -11.01 11.14 -18.26
CA LEU A 91 -10.51 9.78 -18.13
C LEU A 91 -9.06 9.82 -17.63
N ASP A 92 -8.77 9.17 -16.51
CA ASP A 92 -7.39 9.02 -16.02
C ASP A 92 -6.66 10.37 -15.80
N GLY A 93 -7.38 11.37 -15.26
CA GLY A 93 -6.90 12.75 -15.09
C GLY A 93 -6.70 13.53 -16.39
N THR A 94 -7.17 13.00 -17.53
CA THR A 94 -7.18 13.71 -18.82
C THR A 94 -8.58 14.24 -19.08
N VAL A 95 -8.71 15.56 -19.20
CA VAL A 95 -9.98 16.25 -19.41
C VAL A 95 -10.01 16.86 -20.80
N ALA A 96 -11.13 16.72 -21.51
CA ALA A 96 -11.44 17.52 -22.68
C ALA A 96 -12.86 18.06 -22.63
N HIS A 97 -13.01 19.31 -23.08
CA HIS A 97 -14.31 19.93 -23.27
C HIS A 97 -14.68 19.85 -24.74
N GLY A 98 -15.87 19.35 -25.02
CA GLY A 98 -16.50 19.32 -26.33
C GLY A 98 -16.56 20.73 -26.92
N PRO A 99 -16.72 20.86 -28.25
CA PRO A 99 -16.81 22.16 -28.89
C PRO A 99 -18.01 22.93 -28.31
N ILE A 100 -17.71 23.92 -27.47
CA ILE A 100 -18.72 24.81 -26.89
C ILE A 100 -19.01 25.88 -27.95
N ASP A 101 -20.16 25.78 -28.62
CA ASP A 101 -20.63 26.81 -29.54
C ASP A 101 -21.19 28.00 -28.72
N LEU A 102 -20.28 28.76 -28.11
CA LEU A 102 -20.56 30.07 -27.54
C LEU A 102 -20.59 31.06 -28.71
N GLY A 103 -21.73 31.21 -29.37
CA GLY A 103 -21.88 32.17 -30.47
C GLY A 103 -21.21 33.50 -30.14
N ALA A 104 -20.32 33.97 -31.02
CA ALA A 104 -19.35 35.06 -30.84
C ALA A 104 -19.64 36.01 -29.66
N VAL A 105 -19.07 35.69 -28.50
CA VAL A 105 -19.00 36.61 -27.37
C VAL A 105 -17.61 37.25 -27.42
N ASP A 106 -17.56 38.58 -27.49
CA ASP A 106 -16.32 39.34 -27.36
C ASP A 106 -15.82 39.17 -25.91
N ILE A 107 -14.93 38.19 -25.69
CA ILE A 107 -14.31 38.00 -24.38
C ILE A 107 -12.98 38.74 -24.39
N SER A 108 -12.92 39.84 -23.63
CA SER A 108 -11.64 40.48 -23.28
C SER A 108 -10.77 39.45 -22.57
N HIS A 109 -9.56 39.21 -23.08
CA HIS A 109 -8.61 38.16 -22.69
C HIS A 109 -8.05 38.27 -21.25
N GLU A 110 -8.75 38.94 -20.32
CA GLU A 110 -8.30 39.16 -18.94
C GLU A 110 -8.96 38.24 -17.90
N VAL A 111 -9.89 37.35 -18.27
CA VAL A 111 -10.67 36.58 -17.25
C VAL A 111 -10.92 35.09 -17.57
N LEU A 112 -10.15 34.46 -18.47
CA LEU A 112 -10.38 33.04 -18.80
C LEU A 112 -9.09 32.22 -18.87
N PHE A 113 -8.31 32.21 -17.79
CA PHE A 113 -7.40 31.11 -17.46
C PHE A 113 -7.31 31.06 -15.94
N ASP A 114 -8.27 30.40 -15.31
CA ASP A 114 -7.97 29.77 -14.03
C ASP A 114 -7.25 28.47 -14.40
N ASP A 115 -5.93 28.56 -14.64
CA ASP A 115 -5.04 27.40 -14.72
C ASP A 115 -4.91 26.82 -13.30
N SER A 116 -6.02 26.44 -12.67
CA SER A 116 -5.97 25.45 -11.61
C SER A 116 -5.66 24.12 -12.31
N GLU A 117 -4.38 23.93 -12.65
CA GLU A 117 -3.83 22.58 -12.80
C GLU A 117 -4.19 21.87 -11.50
N GLU A 118 -5.28 21.09 -11.48
CA GLU A 118 -5.51 20.14 -10.41
C GLU A 118 -4.28 19.26 -10.40
N GLU A 119 -3.52 19.34 -9.30
CA GLU A 119 -2.31 18.54 -9.18
C GLU A 119 -2.70 17.07 -9.35
N PRO A 120 -1.94 16.28 -10.13
CA PRO A 120 -2.28 14.90 -10.36
C PRO A 120 -2.40 14.19 -9.00
N VAL A 121 -3.59 13.65 -8.72
CA VAL A 121 -3.87 12.93 -7.47
C VAL A 121 -2.78 11.90 -7.24
N SER A 122 -2.00 12.11 -6.18
CA SER A 122 -0.82 11.31 -5.92
C SER A 122 -1.20 9.97 -5.29
N ASP A 123 -0.28 9.00 -5.37
CA ASP A 123 -0.34 7.76 -4.57
C ASP A 123 -0.69 8.03 -3.10
N ALA A 124 -0.21 9.16 -2.55
CA ALA A 124 -0.43 9.52 -1.16
C ALA A 124 -1.86 9.97 -0.91
N ASP A 125 -2.47 10.72 -1.84
CA ASP A 125 -3.82 11.25 -1.67
C ASP A 125 -4.88 10.13 -1.73
N ILE A 126 -4.73 9.16 -2.65
CA ILE A 126 -5.64 8.00 -2.71
C ILE A 126 -5.42 7.07 -1.52
N HIS A 127 -4.16 6.94 -1.09
CA HIS A 127 -3.85 6.22 0.13
C HIS A 127 -4.47 6.91 1.36
N ASP A 128 -4.54 8.24 1.42
CA ASP A 128 -5.16 8.93 2.54
C ASP A 128 -6.69 8.72 2.56
N ALA A 129 -7.36 8.85 1.42
CA ALA A 129 -8.82 8.66 1.33
C ALA A 129 -9.29 7.26 1.79
N ALA A 130 -8.51 6.21 1.55
CA ALA A 130 -8.88 4.86 1.99
C ALA A 130 -8.73 4.64 3.51
N PHE A 131 -7.94 5.48 4.19
CA PHE A 131 -7.61 5.33 5.61
C PHE A 131 -8.27 6.39 6.49
N ASP A 132 -8.86 7.44 5.90
CA ASP A 132 -9.57 8.51 6.62
C ASP A 132 -10.88 8.06 7.27
N ARG A 133 -11.28 6.81 7.07
CA ARG A 133 -12.45 6.21 7.70
C ARG A 133 -12.17 5.82 9.15
N GLU A 134 -13.05 6.25 10.03
CA GLU A 134 -13.07 5.79 11.41
C GLU A 134 -13.64 4.37 11.50
N GLY A 135 -13.01 3.50 12.28
CA GLY A 135 -13.51 2.15 12.54
C GLY A 135 -12.41 1.12 12.69
N ALA A 136 -12.81 -0.13 12.93
CA ALA A 136 -11.88 -1.25 13.01
C ALA A 136 -11.15 -1.46 11.68
N MET A 137 -9.90 -1.90 11.76
CA MET A 137 -9.03 -2.01 10.60
C MET A 137 -8.28 -3.35 10.59
N LEU A 138 -8.26 -3.99 9.42
CA LEU A 138 -7.46 -5.16 9.11
C LEU A 138 -6.37 -4.74 8.12
N VAL A 139 -5.11 -5.06 8.44
CA VAL A 139 -3.96 -4.79 7.57
C VAL A 139 -3.18 -6.08 7.36
N ILE A 140 -2.95 -6.45 6.11
CA ILE A 140 -2.05 -7.54 5.72
C ILE A 140 -0.86 -6.93 4.99
N VAL A 141 0.36 -7.11 5.50
CA VAL A 141 1.53 -6.37 5.01
C VAL A 141 2.81 -7.19 5.04
N ASP A 142 3.69 -6.97 4.06
CA ASP A 142 5.04 -7.54 3.97
C ASP A 142 6.06 -6.77 4.83
N LEU A 143 5.79 -6.66 6.13
CA LEU A 143 6.63 -5.97 7.10
C LEU A 143 7.21 -6.96 8.13
N PRO A 144 8.46 -6.80 8.61
CA PRO A 144 8.96 -7.61 9.70
C PRO A 144 8.27 -7.26 11.03
N LEU A 145 8.23 -8.25 11.94
CA LEU A 145 7.62 -8.10 13.26
C LEU A 145 8.29 -6.98 14.08
N SER A 146 9.59 -6.72 13.87
CA SER A 146 10.33 -5.69 14.62
C SER A 146 9.74 -4.28 14.49
N GLU A 147 8.94 -4.01 13.45
CA GLU A 147 8.27 -2.71 13.28
C GLU A 147 6.96 -2.59 14.08
N VAL A 148 6.31 -3.70 14.43
CA VAL A 148 5.00 -3.71 15.11
C VAL A 148 5.01 -2.91 16.42
N PRO A 149 6.00 -3.03 17.33
CA PRO A 149 6.02 -2.22 18.55
C PRO A 149 6.02 -0.72 18.28
N SER A 150 6.61 -0.28 17.16
CA SER A 150 6.63 1.14 16.78
C SER A 150 5.26 1.61 16.30
N ILE A 151 4.56 0.79 15.52
CA ILE A 151 3.19 1.04 15.05
C ILE A 151 2.27 1.18 16.27
N VAL A 152 2.22 0.17 17.13
CA VAL A 152 1.36 0.13 18.33
C VAL A 152 1.61 1.33 19.26
N LYS A 153 2.87 1.76 19.39
CA LYS A 153 3.24 2.95 20.18
C LYS A 153 2.82 4.27 19.52
N VAL A 154 2.70 4.32 18.19
CA VAL A 154 2.25 5.53 17.48
C VAL A 154 0.73 5.64 17.52
N GLU A 155 0.02 4.53 17.29
CA GLU A 155 -1.45 4.51 17.38
C GLU A 155 -1.95 4.72 18.81
N ASP A 156 -1.15 4.33 19.82
CA ASP A 156 -1.55 4.32 21.23
C ASP A 156 -2.78 3.44 21.50
N GLU A 157 -2.96 2.41 20.66
CA GLU A 157 -4.01 1.40 20.79
C GLU A 157 -3.47 -0.02 20.64
N ALA A 158 -4.22 -1.00 21.16
CA ALA A 158 -3.83 -2.40 21.10
C ALA A 158 -4.06 -2.98 19.70
N VAL A 159 -3.11 -3.82 19.25
CA VAL A 159 -3.16 -4.46 17.93
C VAL A 159 -2.94 -5.96 18.08
N ALA A 160 -3.84 -6.76 17.54
CA ALA A 160 -3.64 -8.20 17.41
C ALA A 160 -2.82 -8.49 16.16
N VAL A 161 -1.76 -9.30 16.30
CA VAL A 161 -0.84 -9.64 15.20
C VAL A 161 -0.73 -11.14 15.02
N SER A 162 -0.94 -11.58 13.78
CA SER A 162 -0.89 -12.99 13.35
C SER A 162 0.00 -13.16 12.11
N LYS A 163 0.28 -14.42 11.75
CA LYS A 163 1.05 -14.79 10.56
C LYS A 163 0.16 -15.30 9.43
N LEU A 164 0.39 -14.78 8.22
CA LEU A 164 -0.23 -15.28 7.00
C LEU A 164 0.82 -15.38 5.88
N GLY A 165 1.32 -16.59 5.62
CA GLY A 165 2.41 -16.79 4.67
C GLY A 165 3.67 -16.05 5.11
N GLU A 166 4.20 -15.19 4.24
CA GLU A 166 5.33 -14.29 4.52
C GLU A 166 4.90 -12.91 5.03
N THR A 167 3.59 -12.70 5.22
CA THR A 167 3.01 -11.42 5.65
C THR A 167 2.55 -11.44 7.10
N LEU A 168 2.43 -10.25 7.68
CA LEU A 168 1.76 -10.03 8.96
C LEU A 168 0.32 -9.65 8.75
N VAL A 169 -0.56 -10.16 9.60
CA VAL A 169 -1.95 -9.71 9.72
C VAL A 169 -2.08 -8.90 11.01
N LEU A 170 -2.39 -7.62 10.89
CA LEU A 170 -2.65 -6.71 12.00
C LEU A 170 -4.14 -6.41 12.05
N VAL A 171 -4.74 -6.52 13.24
CA VAL A 171 -6.14 -6.17 13.48
C VAL A 171 -6.22 -5.21 14.64
N ALA A 172 -6.92 -4.09 14.44
CA ALA A 172 -7.18 -3.08 15.45
C ALA A 172 -8.66 -2.73 15.49
N LYS A 173 -9.14 -2.27 16.64
CA LYS A 173 -10.53 -1.80 16.83
C LYS A 173 -10.75 -0.36 16.35
N SER A 174 -9.68 0.31 15.93
CA SER A 174 -9.63 1.67 15.43
C SER A 174 -8.79 1.75 14.16
N SER A 175 -8.81 2.92 13.52
CA SER A 175 -7.99 3.20 12.35
C SER A 175 -6.51 3.26 12.76
N MET A 176 -5.65 2.72 11.91
CA MET A 176 -4.20 2.75 12.10
C MET A 176 -3.55 3.72 11.11
N ASP A 177 -3.38 4.97 11.51
CA ASP A 177 -2.87 6.02 10.62
C ASP A 177 -1.38 5.88 10.30
N SER A 178 -0.60 5.29 11.20
CA SER A 178 0.84 5.09 10.99
C SER A 178 1.12 4.05 9.90
N VAL A 179 0.19 3.13 9.65
CA VAL A 179 0.26 2.15 8.55
C VAL A 179 0.29 2.87 7.19
N ARG A 180 -0.18 4.12 7.10
CA ARG A 180 -0.08 4.93 5.89
C ARG A 180 1.33 5.36 5.53
N ARG A 181 2.20 5.46 6.53
CA ARG A 181 3.53 6.06 6.41
C ARG A 181 4.64 5.05 6.75
N LEU A 182 4.37 3.76 6.50
CA LEU A 182 5.35 2.70 6.73
C LEU A 182 6.62 2.94 5.91
N PHE A 183 7.76 2.80 6.59
CA PHE A 183 9.08 2.90 5.99
C PHE A 183 9.99 1.77 6.48
N PRO A 184 10.66 1.01 5.58
CA PRO A 184 10.57 1.10 4.12
C PRO A 184 9.16 0.81 3.60
N ARG A 185 8.83 1.37 2.43
CA ARG A 185 7.50 1.23 1.85
C ARG A 185 7.24 -0.25 1.53
N PRO A 186 6.12 -0.85 1.98
CA PRO A 186 5.81 -2.25 1.72
C PRO A 186 5.63 -2.49 0.22
N SER A 187 6.07 -3.65 -0.25
CA SER A 187 5.83 -4.08 -1.63
C SER A 187 4.43 -4.66 -1.76
N PHE A 188 3.84 -5.13 -0.67
CA PHE A 188 2.50 -5.68 -0.65
C PHE A 188 1.75 -5.25 0.60
N GLN A 189 0.56 -4.69 0.39
CA GLN A 189 -0.31 -4.27 1.49
C GLN A 189 -1.77 -4.41 1.09
N ILE A 190 -2.56 -5.06 1.93
CA ILE A 190 -4.02 -5.04 1.90
C ILE A 190 -4.47 -4.34 3.17
N THR A 191 -5.32 -3.33 3.04
CA THR A 191 -5.98 -2.71 4.19
C THR A 191 -7.47 -2.75 3.96
N VAL A 192 -8.22 -3.28 4.93
CA VAL A 192 -9.68 -3.16 5.00
C VAL A 192 -9.99 -2.22 6.16
N SER A 193 -10.59 -1.08 5.86
CA SER A 193 -11.26 -0.25 6.87
C SER A 193 -12.74 -0.62 6.88
N ALA A 194 -13.25 -1.01 8.04
CA ALA A 194 -14.66 -1.36 8.20
C ALA A 194 -15.58 -0.15 7.98
N GLY A 195 -15.07 1.07 8.15
CA GLY A 195 -15.89 2.26 8.24
C GLY A 195 -16.76 2.24 9.48
N ASN A 196 -17.85 3.01 9.43
CA ASN A 196 -18.81 3.13 10.51
C ASN A 196 -20.24 3.05 9.94
N ALA A 197 -21.25 3.33 10.76
CA ALA A 197 -22.66 3.24 10.31
C ALA A 197 -23.01 4.20 9.16
N GLU A 198 -22.23 5.26 8.93
CA GLU A 198 -22.43 6.26 7.89
C GLU A 198 -21.51 6.04 6.67
N GLU A 199 -20.43 5.28 6.82
CA GLU A 199 -19.40 5.06 5.82
C GLU A 199 -19.28 3.59 5.44
N SER A 200 -19.50 3.27 4.16
CA SER A 200 -19.25 1.92 3.65
C SER A 200 -17.79 1.50 3.85
N PRO A 201 -17.52 0.21 4.10
CA PRO A 201 -16.16 -0.28 4.21
C PRO A 201 -15.38 0.03 2.94
N THR A 202 -14.06 0.19 3.05
CA THR A 202 -13.24 0.05 1.86
C THR A 202 -11.98 -0.75 2.07
N LEU A 203 -11.55 -1.30 0.94
CA LEU A 203 -10.36 -2.05 0.74
C LEU A 203 -9.38 -1.22 -0.06
N TYR A 204 -8.14 -1.14 0.42
CA TYR A 204 -6.99 -0.65 -0.29
C TYR A 204 -6.04 -1.81 -0.56
N VAL A 205 -5.63 -1.97 -1.81
CA VAL A 205 -4.68 -3.02 -2.22
C VAL A 205 -3.51 -2.38 -2.92
N ARG A 206 -2.32 -2.50 -2.32
CA ARG A 206 -1.04 -2.12 -2.90
C ARG A 206 -0.25 -3.34 -3.29
N ARG A 207 0.34 -3.25 -4.48
CA ARG A 207 1.36 -4.19 -4.95
C ARG A 207 2.39 -3.43 -5.77
N ASP A 208 3.64 -3.52 -5.35
CA ASP A 208 4.78 -2.77 -5.87
C ASP A 208 4.50 -1.26 -5.86
N ASN A 209 4.46 -0.63 -7.03
CA ASN A 209 4.17 0.79 -7.22
C ASN A 209 2.78 1.05 -7.79
N SER A 210 1.85 0.11 -7.64
CA SER A 210 0.48 0.29 -8.07
C SER A 210 -0.47 0.02 -6.91
N TYR A 211 -1.67 0.58 -6.98
CA TYR A 211 -2.70 0.37 -5.98
C TYR A 211 -4.10 0.40 -6.62
N LEU A 212 -5.09 -0.11 -5.90
CA LEU A 212 -6.52 -0.02 -6.20
C LEU A 212 -7.29 0.13 -4.89
N THR A 213 -8.44 0.79 -4.97
CA THR A 213 -9.42 0.89 -3.88
C THR A 213 -10.72 0.23 -4.29
N TRP A 214 -11.46 -0.30 -3.32
CA TRP A 214 -12.76 -0.97 -3.53
C TRP A 214 -13.68 -0.74 -2.33
N ASP A 215 -14.92 -0.32 -2.54
CA ASP A 215 -15.84 0.11 -1.48
C ASP A 215 -17.14 -0.73 -1.36
N TRP A 216 -17.23 -1.86 -2.08
CA TRP A 216 -18.43 -2.71 -2.13
C TRP A 216 -19.73 -1.98 -2.52
N SER A 217 -19.67 -0.77 -3.08
CA SER A 217 -20.84 -0.04 -3.60
C SER A 217 -21.46 -0.70 -4.85
N GLY A 218 -20.75 -1.68 -5.42
CA GLY A 218 -21.15 -2.48 -6.56
C GLY A 218 -20.28 -2.22 -7.79
N GLU A 219 -20.19 -3.22 -8.67
CA GLU A 219 -19.53 -3.05 -9.96
C GLU A 219 -20.41 -2.30 -10.95
N LEU A 220 -19.77 -1.52 -11.84
CA LEU A 220 -20.45 -1.02 -13.03
C LEU A 220 -20.82 -2.20 -13.94
N PRO A 221 -21.98 -2.16 -14.62
CA PRO A 221 -22.35 -3.21 -15.56
C PRO A 221 -21.42 -3.19 -16.78
N VAL A 222 -21.09 -4.36 -17.30
CA VAL A 222 -20.34 -4.50 -18.56
C VAL A 222 -21.10 -3.79 -19.68
N PHE A 223 -20.38 -3.13 -20.59
CA PHE A 223 -21.02 -2.40 -21.68
C PHE A 223 -21.99 -3.30 -22.47
N PRO A 224 -23.19 -2.80 -22.82
CA PRO A 224 -24.24 -3.63 -23.43
C PRO A 224 -23.88 -4.32 -24.75
N TRP A 225 -22.88 -3.80 -25.47
CA TRP A 225 -22.44 -4.37 -26.75
C TRP A 225 -21.58 -5.63 -26.59
N ILE A 226 -21.06 -5.89 -25.38
CA ILE A 226 -20.20 -7.04 -25.07
C ILE A 226 -21.11 -8.21 -24.65
N GLU A 227 -21.10 -9.29 -25.43
CA GLU A 227 -21.98 -10.44 -25.21
C GLU A 227 -21.57 -11.25 -23.97
N GLN A 228 -22.53 -11.55 -23.10
CA GLN A 228 -22.26 -12.35 -21.91
C GLN A 228 -21.76 -13.76 -22.27
N GLY A 229 -20.65 -14.17 -21.64
CA GLY A 229 -20.01 -15.47 -21.88
C GLY A 229 -19.07 -15.50 -23.09
N SER A 230 -18.81 -14.35 -23.73
CA SER A 230 -17.77 -14.20 -24.74
C SER A 230 -16.38 -14.05 -24.09
N GLU A 231 -15.29 -14.24 -24.85
CA GLU A 231 -13.92 -14.06 -24.33
C GLU A 231 -13.67 -12.62 -23.87
N GLU A 232 -14.31 -11.67 -24.52
CA GLU A 232 -14.23 -10.24 -24.23
C GLU A 232 -14.97 -9.88 -22.95
N TYR A 233 -16.10 -10.55 -22.69
CA TYR A 233 -16.82 -10.43 -21.42
C TYR A 233 -15.95 -10.93 -20.26
N GLU A 234 -15.36 -12.11 -20.39
CA GLU A 234 -14.45 -12.65 -19.37
C GLU A 234 -13.23 -11.74 -19.17
N PHE A 235 -12.67 -11.18 -20.23
CA PHE A 235 -11.60 -10.17 -20.13
C PHE A 235 -12.03 -8.95 -19.30
N VAL A 236 -13.21 -8.37 -19.56
CA VAL A 236 -13.71 -7.22 -18.80
C VAL A 236 -13.99 -7.61 -17.34
N VAL A 237 -14.59 -8.78 -17.11
CA VAL A 237 -14.85 -9.31 -15.77
C VAL A 237 -13.56 -9.44 -14.96
N ASP A 238 -12.49 -9.86 -15.61
CA ASP A 238 -11.20 -10.13 -14.97
C ASP A 238 -10.31 -8.89 -14.80
N GLU A 239 -10.36 -7.94 -15.72
CA GLU A 239 -9.41 -6.81 -15.79
C GLU A 239 -10.01 -5.48 -15.34
N THR A 240 -11.31 -5.41 -15.01
CA THR A 240 -11.98 -4.22 -14.44
C THR A 240 -12.80 -4.54 -13.20
N GLY A 241 -13.30 -3.52 -12.49
CA GLY A 241 -14.06 -3.69 -11.24
C GLY A 241 -13.35 -4.55 -10.19
N ALA A 242 -14.11 -5.43 -9.53
CA ALA A 242 -13.63 -6.38 -8.54
C ALA A 242 -12.63 -7.40 -9.11
N GLY A 243 -12.65 -7.68 -10.41
CA GLY A 243 -11.70 -8.58 -11.05
C GLY A 243 -10.28 -8.01 -10.98
N ALA A 244 -10.13 -6.73 -11.33
CA ALA A 244 -8.85 -6.05 -11.22
C ALA A 244 -8.31 -6.02 -9.79
N VAL A 245 -9.18 -5.78 -8.81
CA VAL A 245 -8.84 -5.80 -7.39
C VAL A 245 -8.41 -7.21 -6.96
N ALA A 246 -9.19 -8.23 -7.31
CA ALA A 246 -8.86 -9.64 -7.02
C ALA A 246 -7.53 -10.06 -7.65
N ARG A 247 -7.26 -9.71 -8.93
CA ARG A 247 -5.96 -9.97 -9.58
C ARG A 247 -4.80 -9.32 -8.84
N LYS A 248 -5.04 -8.14 -8.24
CA LYS A 248 -4.03 -7.42 -7.48
C LYS A 248 -3.75 -8.05 -6.13
N MET A 249 -4.79 -8.57 -5.47
CA MET A 249 -4.71 -9.27 -4.18
C MET A 249 -4.08 -10.66 -4.32
N VAL A 250 -4.38 -11.39 -5.39
CA VAL A 250 -3.79 -12.70 -5.69
C VAL A 250 -2.32 -12.50 -6.09
N ALA A 251 -1.48 -12.47 -5.06
CA ALA A 251 -0.04 -12.40 -5.15
C ALA A 251 0.58 -13.71 -4.66
N ASP A 252 1.84 -13.96 -5.03
CA ASP A 252 2.58 -15.16 -4.62
C ASP A 252 2.75 -15.28 -3.08
N VAL A 253 2.42 -14.21 -2.34
CA VAL A 253 2.54 -14.09 -0.88
C VAL A 253 1.29 -14.55 -0.12
N ILE A 254 0.12 -14.66 -0.80
CA ILE A 254 -1.11 -15.16 -0.18
C ILE A 254 -1.71 -16.30 -1.00
N ALA A 255 -1.96 -17.44 -0.34
CA ALA A 255 -2.64 -18.60 -0.92
C ALA A 255 -4.16 -18.36 -1.07
N ALA A 256 -4.57 -17.33 -1.80
CA ALA A 256 -5.97 -17.03 -2.11
C ALA A 256 -6.27 -17.29 -3.58
N ARG A 257 -7.44 -17.85 -3.88
CA ARG A 257 -7.87 -18.08 -5.27
C ARG A 257 -8.57 -16.84 -5.80
N PHE A 258 -8.30 -16.52 -7.07
CA PHE A 258 -8.91 -15.39 -7.76
C PHE A 258 -10.44 -15.40 -7.71
N GLY A 259 -11.07 -16.56 -7.99
CA GLY A 259 -12.53 -16.69 -7.97
C GLY A 259 -13.12 -16.37 -6.60
N ASP A 260 -12.55 -16.94 -5.53
CA ASP A 260 -13.04 -16.77 -4.16
C ASP A 260 -12.94 -15.29 -3.72
N ILE A 261 -11.82 -14.62 -4.03
CA ILE A 261 -11.67 -13.18 -3.73
C ILE A 261 -12.64 -12.34 -4.55
N ARG A 262 -12.81 -12.62 -5.85
CA ARG A 262 -13.75 -11.88 -6.70
C ARG A 262 -15.18 -12.02 -6.18
N GLU A 263 -15.60 -13.23 -5.80
CA GLU A 263 -16.92 -13.48 -5.24
C GLU A 263 -17.13 -12.69 -3.93
N ALA A 264 -16.12 -12.67 -3.05
CA ALA A 264 -16.16 -11.87 -1.82
C ALA A 264 -16.29 -10.36 -2.06
N LEU A 265 -15.61 -9.83 -3.08
CA LEU A 265 -15.67 -8.41 -3.45
C LEU A 265 -17.05 -8.00 -4.02
N CYS A 266 -17.83 -8.96 -4.52
CA CYS A 266 -19.19 -8.75 -5.01
C CYS A 266 -20.28 -9.15 -4.00
N SER A 267 -19.90 -9.64 -2.82
CA SER A 267 -20.84 -10.10 -1.78
C SER A 267 -21.49 -8.93 -1.04
N GLU A 268 -22.73 -9.11 -0.59
CA GLU A 268 -23.41 -8.19 0.34
C GLU A 268 -22.73 -8.19 1.72
N ASP A 269 -22.19 -9.35 2.15
CA ASP A 269 -21.44 -9.52 3.40
C ASP A 269 -19.95 -9.15 3.23
N GLY A 270 -19.67 -8.10 2.45
CA GLY A 270 -18.39 -7.80 1.80
C GLY A 270 -17.11 -8.10 2.58
N PRO A 271 -16.79 -7.35 3.67
CA PRO A 271 -15.57 -7.59 4.47
C PRO A 271 -15.49 -9.00 5.08
N ARG A 272 -16.61 -9.56 5.55
CA ARG A 272 -16.65 -10.91 6.13
C ARG A 272 -16.36 -11.97 5.08
N ALA A 273 -17.01 -11.89 3.91
CA ALA A 273 -16.74 -12.77 2.79
C ALA A 273 -15.26 -12.69 2.35
N LEU A 274 -14.64 -11.51 2.45
CA LEU A 274 -13.22 -11.34 2.13
C LEU A 274 -12.31 -11.99 3.16
N VAL A 275 -12.61 -11.86 4.46
CA VAL A 275 -11.90 -12.56 5.55
C VAL A 275 -11.94 -14.07 5.31
N ASP A 276 -13.10 -14.61 4.98
CA ASP A 276 -13.28 -16.03 4.68
C ASP A 276 -12.50 -16.45 3.42
N ALA A 277 -12.55 -15.68 2.35
CA ALA A 277 -11.84 -15.94 1.09
C ALA A 277 -10.31 -15.88 1.24
N LEU A 278 -9.80 -15.09 2.20
CA LEU A 278 -8.39 -15.04 2.58
C LEU A 278 -7.98 -16.20 3.52
N GLY A 279 -8.94 -17.03 3.96
CA GLY A 279 -8.71 -18.12 4.90
C GLY A 279 -8.39 -17.65 6.32
N LEU A 280 -8.81 -16.45 6.68
CA LEU A 280 -8.64 -15.89 8.01
C LEU A 280 -9.74 -16.41 8.96
N PRO A 281 -9.49 -16.46 10.29
CA PRO A 281 -10.52 -16.82 11.26
C PRO A 281 -11.69 -15.84 11.26
N SER A 282 -12.92 -16.34 11.50
CA SER A 282 -14.13 -15.51 11.52
C SER A 282 -14.10 -14.43 12.60
N GLU A 283 -13.33 -14.63 13.68
CA GLU A 283 -13.13 -13.64 14.75
C GLU A 283 -12.51 -12.33 14.22
N VAL A 284 -11.77 -12.37 13.11
CA VAL A 284 -11.28 -11.16 12.44
C VAL A 284 -12.45 -10.35 11.86
N ALA A 285 -13.41 -11.01 11.22
CA ALA A 285 -14.61 -10.35 10.71
C ALA A 285 -15.49 -9.83 11.85
N ASP A 286 -15.63 -10.61 12.94
CA ASP A 286 -16.39 -10.19 14.12
C ASP A 286 -15.81 -8.90 14.73
N VAL A 287 -14.47 -8.74 14.77
CA VAL A 287 -13.83 -7.48 15.20
C VAL A 287 -14.10 -6.34 14.22
N LEU A 288 -14.04 -6.59 12.91
CA LEU A 288 -14.32 -5.56 11.90
C LEU A 288 -15.76 -5.05 11.97
N GLU A 289 -16.71 -5.93 12.30
CA GLU A 289 -18.12 -5.58 12.47
C GLU A 289 -18.42 -4.94 13.84
N GLY A 290 -17.45 -4.93 14.75
CA GLY A 290 -17.57 -4.35 16.09
C GLY A 290 -18.14 -5.28 17.17
N ASP A 291 -18.40 -6.55 16.83
CA ASP A 291 -18.99 -7.55 17.72
C ASP A 291 -17.94 -8.44 18.42
N GLY A 292 -16.68 -8.39 17.99
CA GLY A 292 -15.57 -9.22 18.50
C GLY A 292 -14.57 -8.49 19.40
N GLU A 293 -13.71 -9.27 20.07
CA GLU A 293 -12.55 -8.78 20.83
C GLU A 293 -11.23 -9.22 20.20
N LEU A 294 -10.20 -8.36 20.27
CA LEU A 294 -8.87 -8.67 19.72
C LEU A 294 -8.24 -9.92 20.35
N ALA A 295 -8.54 -10.19 21.62
CA ALA A 295 -8.01 -11.33 22.36
C ALA A 295 -8.62 -12.68 21.92
N ASP A 296 -9.77 -12.65 21.25
CA ASP A 296 -10.46 -13.86 20.80
C ASP A 296 -9.89 -14.38 19.46
N ILE A 297 -9.12 -13.56 18.73
CA ILE A 297 -8.50 -13.95 17.46
C ILE A 297 -7.49 -15.09 17.71
N PRO A 298 -7.73 -16.30 17.15
CA PRO A 298 -6.91 -17.47 17.45
C PRO A 298 -5.52 -17.35 16.82
N ASN A 299 -4.50 -17.90 17.46
CA ASN A 299 -3.10 -17.82 16.98
C ASN A 299 -2.62 -16.39 16.70
N SER A 300 -3.15 -15.41 17.44
CA SER A 300 -2.69 -14.03 17.42
C SER A 300 -1.86 -13.70 18.67
N ARG A 301 -1.11 -12.61 18.59
CA ARG A 301 -0.48 -11.96 19.73
C ARG A 301 -1.01 -10.55 19.85
N LEU A 302 -1.52 -10.22 21.03
CA LEU A 302 -1.89 -8.85 21.37
C LEU A 302 -0.63 -8.04 21.74
N PHE A 303 -0.44 -6.92 21.06
CA PHE A 303 0.54 -5.91 21.41
C PHE A 303 -0.18 -4.72 22.02
N GLU A 304 0.19 -4.36 23.24
CA GLU A 304 -0.35 -3.20 23.95
C GLU A 304 0.57 -1.98 23.80
N PRO A 305 0.01 -0.75 23.83
CA PRO A 305 0.79 0.48 23.84
C PRO A 305 1.82 0.50 24.97
N SER A 306 3.01 1.00 24.66
CA SER A 306 4.10 1.11 25.63
C SER A 306 4.90 2.39 25.45
N SER A 307 5.75 2.69 26.42
CA SER A 307 6.64 3.86 26.34
C SER A 307 7.58 3.75 25.14
N ALA A 308 8.01 4.89 24.58
CA ALA A 308 8.93 4.91 23.44
C ALA A 308 10.24 4.13 23.69
N GLY A 309 10.75 4.11 24.93
CA GLY A 309 11.93 3.32 25.30
C GLY A 309 11.68 1.82 25.23
N ALA A 310 10.53 1.36 25.76
CA ALA A 310 10.13 -0.05 25.73
C ALA A 310 9.85 -0.53 24.31
N ALA A 311 9.14 0.26 23.49
CA ALA A 311 8.89 -0.05 22.09
C ALA A 311 10.19 -0.18 21.27
N PHE A 312 11.19 0.68 21.54
CA PHE A 312 12.51 0.58 20.91
C PHE A 312 13.27 -0.67 21.36
N GLU A 313 13.23 -1.00 22.65
CA GLU A 313 13.82 -2.22 23.20
C GLU A 313 13.21 -3.48 22.57
N ASP A 314 11.88 -3.52 22.42
CA ASP A 314 11.18 -4.65 21.81
C ASP A 314 11.51 -4.79 20.32
N ARG A 315 11.52 -3.67 19.58
CA ARG A 315 11.99 -3.63 18.18
C ARG A 315 13.40 -4.21 18.05
N LEU A 316 14.34 -3.77 18.89
CA LEU A 316 15.71 -4.25 18.86
C LEU A 316 15.79 -5.74 19.22
N ALA A 317 14.98 -6.21 20.18
CA ALA A 317 14.92 -7.62 20.55
C ALA A 317 14.46 -8.50 19.38
N PHE A 318 13.41 -8.10 18.66
CA PHE A 318 12.92 -8.81 17.47
C PHE A 318 13.91 -8.77 16.31
N GLU A 319 14.57 -7.61 16.07
CA GLU A 319 15.61 -7.48 15.05
C GLU A 319 16.77 -8.46 15.32
N LEU A 320 17.25 -8.51 16.57
CA LEU A 320 18.32 -9.43 16.99
C LEU A 320 17.89 -10.90 16.97
N ALA A 321 16.59 -11.16 17.07
CA ALA A 321 16.02 -12.50 16.98
C ALA A 321 15.89 -13.02 15.54
N GLY A 322 16.17 -12.16 14.55
CA GLY A 322 16.02 -12.45 13.13
C GLY A 322 14.61 -12.22 12.59
N GLU A 323 13.75 -11.52 13.34
CA GLU A 323 12.39 -11.14 12.93
C GLU A 323 12.36 -9.68 12.44
N GLY A 324 13.43 -9.27 11.77
CA GLY A 324 13.73 -7.90 11.36
C GLY A 324 14.19 -7.81 9.91
N PHE A 325 14.63 -6.63 9.48
CA PHE A 325 15.13 -6.42 8.11
C PHE A 325 16.52 -7.04 7.88
N VAL A 326 17.29 -7.27 8.94
CA VAL A 326 18.61 -7.87 8.83
C VAL A 326 18.51 -9.37 8.56
N GLU A 327 19.10 -9.79 7.43
CA GLU A 327 19.11 -11.17 6.96
C GLU A 327 19.58 -12.16 8.06
N PRO A 328 18.90 -13.29 8.31
CA PRO A 328 19.17 -14.19 9.44
C PRO A 328 20.61 -14.74 9.49
N THR A 329 21.27 -14.86 8.34
CA THR A 329 22.68 -15.23 8.21
C THR A 329 23.64 -14.12 8.63
N VAL A 330 23.30 -12.86 8.39
CA VAL A 330 24.04 -11.68 8.84
C VAL A 330 23.79 -11.42 10.33
N ALA A 331 22.54 -11.52 10.79
CA ALA A 331 22.18 -11.49 12.20
C ALA A 331 22.82 -12.67 12.97
N GLY A 332 22.83 -13.86 12.38
CA GLY A 332 23.50 -15.05 12.88
C GLY A 332 25.02 -14.95 12.88
N ALA A 333 25.63 -14.31 11.89
CA ALA A 333 27.07 -14.02 11.85
C ALA A 333 27.45 -12.94 12.87
N TYR A 334 26.61 -11.91 13.06
CA TYR A 334 26.75 -10.94 14.15
C TYR A 334 26.66 -11.66 15.50
N ARG A 335 25.63 -12.49 15.72
CA ARG A 335 25.47 -13.30 16.94
C ARG A 335 26.69 -14.22 17.19
N LYS A 336 27.16 -14.93 16.18
CA LYS A 336 28.27 -15.89 16.29
C LYS A 336 29.65 -15.25 16.44
N VAL A 337 29.88 -14.08 15.83
CA VAL A 337 31.19 -13.40 15.87
C VAL A 337 31.27 -12.42 17.05
N TYR A 338 30.19 -11.70 17.36
CA TYR A 338 30.16 -10.70 18.44
C TYR A 338 29.73 -11.25 19.80
N LEU A 339 28.89 -12.30 19.87
CA LEU A 339 28.41 -12.84 21.16
C LEU A 339 29.18 -14.09 21.62
N GLU A 340 29.79 -14.89 20.73
CA GLU A 340 30.46 -16.15 21.13
C GLU A 340 31.99 -16.08 21.24
N ARG A 341 32.66 -15.02 20.74
CA ARG A 341 34.14 -14.89 20.80
C ARG A 341 34.61 -13.52 21.30
N PRO A 342 34.59 -13.26 22.63
CA PRO A 342 34.95 -11.97 23.23
C PRO A 342 36.37 -11.48 22.94
N TRP A 343 37.31 -12.38 22.64
CA TRP A 343 38.74 -12.08 22.50
C TRP A 343 39.16 -11.53 21.13
N ALA A 344 38.39 -11.79 20.06
CA ALA A 344 38.68 -11.28 18.72
C ALA A 344 38.43 -9.76 18.62
N VAL A 345 37.47 -9.26 19.41
CA VAL A 345 37.17 -7.84 19.58
C VAL A 345 38.31 -7.11 20.29
N ALA A 346 38.98 -7.76 21.25
CA ALA A 346 40.10 -7.16 21.98
C ALA A 346 41.33 -6.91 21.09
N LEU A 347 41.60 -7.82 20.14
CA LEU A 347 42.79 -7.74 19.28
C LEU A 347 42.70 -6.61 18.23
N MET A 348 41.52 -6.42 17.62
CA MET A 348 41.26 -5.31 16.67
C MET A 348 41.15 -3.96 17.38
N SER A 349 40.56 -3.94 18.57
CA SER A 349 40.45 -2.72 19.40
C SER A 349 41.82 -2.23 19.89
N ALA A 350 42.75 -3.14 20.21
CA ALA A 350 44.11 -2.79 20.57
C ALA A 350 44.90 -2.18 19.40
N ALA A 351 44.70 -2.68 18.18
CA ALA A 351 45.34 -2.15 16.97
C ALA A 351 44.85 -0.72 16.63
N GLN A 352 43.55 -0.45 16.78
CA GLN A 352 42.98 0.88 16.54
C GLN A 352 43.29 1.88 17.68
N ALA A 353 43.36 1.43 18.93
CA ALA A 353 43.76 2.25 20.06
C ALA A 353 45.22 2.73 19.96
N ALA A 354 46.12 1.93 19.38
CA ALA A 354 47.51 2.33 19.14
C ALA A 354 47.63 3.47 18.11
N ILE A 355 46.79 3.46 17.07
CA ILE A 355 46.75 4.51 16.04
C ILE A 355 46.13 5.81 16.61
N GLY A 356 45.07 5.69 17.40
CA GLY A 356 44.41 6.83 18.07
C GLY A 356 45.27 7.47 19.18
N GLY A 357 46.02 6.66 19.94
CA GLY A 357 46.92 7.15 20.99
C GLY A 357 48.10 7.95 20.44
N ALA A 358 48.65 7.55 19.29
CA ALA A 358 49.71 8.29 18.60
C ALA A 358 49.24 9.67 18.12
N MET A 359 48.00 9.77 17.64
CA MET A 359 47.40 11.04 17.22
C MET A 359 47.12 11.97 18.42
N LEU A 360 46.65 11.43 19.55
CA LEU A 360 46.43 12.20 20.78
C LEU A 360 47.73 12.75 21.38
N ALA A 361 48.80 11.96 21.40
CA ALA A 361 50.10 12.43 21.88
C ALA A 361 50.68 13.57 21.01
N SER A 362 50.43 13.54 19.69
CA SER A 362 50.85 14.61 18.77
C SER A 362 50.09 15.93 18.97
N ALA A 363 48.89 15.89 19.54
CA ALA A 363 48.06 17.07 19.80
C ALA A 363 48.52 17.89 21.02
N PHE A 364 49.30 17.28 21.93
CA PHE A 364 49.90 17.95 23.10
C PHE A 364 51.35 18.38 22.87
N GLY A 365 51.93 18.07 21.70
CA GLY A 365 53.22 18.59 21.25
C GLY A 365 53.10 20.03 20.76
N ARG A 366 53.93 20.92 21.30
CA ARG A 366 53.93 22.38 21.04
C ARG A 366 53.91 22.75 19.55
N SER A 367 53.23 23.88 19.28
CA SER A 367 53.61 24.96 18.34
C SER A 367 52.68 25.22 17.14
N GLU A 368 52.20 26.48 17.15
CA GLU A 368 51.83 27.41 16.08
C GLU A 368 50.76 27.10 15.01
N ARG A 369 49.82 28.07 14.97
CA ARG A 369 48.92 28.51 13.88
C ARG A 369 47.89 27.52 13.34
N GLY A 370 46.62 27.87 13.54
CA GLY A 370 45.61 27.66 12.50
C GLY A 370 44.31 26.93 12.86
N MET A 371 44.13 26.38 14.06
CA MET A 371 42.84 25.77 14.43
C MET A 371 42.60 25.79 15.94
N SER A 372 41.39 26.21 16.35
CA SER A 372 41.06 26.44 17.77
C SER A 372 41.02 25.13 18.58
N TRP A 373 41.46 25.17 19.83
CA TRP A 373 41.56 24.02 20.74
C TRP A 373 40.22 23.32 21.00
N ARG A 374 39.09 24.02 20.79
CA ARG A 374 37.73 23.46 20.92
C ARG A 374 37.39 22.49 19.78
N ILE A 375 37.89 22.72 18.57
CA ILE A 375 37.68 21.81 17.43
C ILE A 375 38.49 20.53 17.61
N ARG A 376 39.69 20.62 18.21
CA ARG A 376 40.49 19.44 18.58
C ARG A 376 39.94 18.70 19.79
N ALA A 377 39.35 19.38 20.77
CA ALA A 377 38.64 18.74 21.88
C ALA A 377 37.32 18.07 21.42
N LEU A 378 36.67 18.59 20.38
CA LEU A 378 35.49 17.95 19.77
C LEU A 378 35.89 16.68 19.00
N LEU A 379 36.98 16.74 18.23
CA LEU A 379 37.51 15.58 17.51
C LEU A 379 38.19 14.54 18.44
N GLY A 380 38.77 14.97 19.57
CA GLY A 380 39.37 14.08 20.57
C GLY A 380 38.40 13.58 21.66
N GLY A 381 37.36 14.35 21.97
CA GLY A 381 36.32 13.99 22.95
C GLY A 381 35.28 13.03 22.37
N GLY A 382 35.02 13.09 21.07
CA GLY A 382 34.13 12.16 20.37
C GLY A 382 34.65 10.72 20.28
N THR A 383 35.96 10.50 20.50
CA THR A 383 36.57 9.17 20.34
C THR A 383 36.87 8.43 21.65
N VAL A 384 36.62 9.04 22.81
CA VAL A 384 36.79 8.35 24.11
C VAL A 384 35.48 7.77 24.65
N VAL A 385 34.32 8.20 24.14
CA VAL A 385 33.01 7.66 24.57
C VAL A 385 32.55 6.45 23.73
N SER A 386 33.11 6.22 22.54
CA SER A 386 32.73 5.08 21.68
C SER A 386 33.47 3.77 21.96
N GLY A 387 34.57 3.81 22.72
CA GLY A 387 35.38 2.63 23.05
C GLY A 387 34.86 1.82 24.25
N LEU A 388 34.28 2.50 25.26
CA LEU A 388 33.74 1.86 26.47
C LEU A 388 32.26 1.44 26.32
N THR A 389 31.49 2.06 25.42
CA THR A 389 30.10 1.68 25.12
C THR A 389 29.98 0.38 24.31
N ARG A 390 31.03 -0.02 23.58
CA ARG A 390 31.00 -1.25 22.76
C ARG A 390 31.31 -2.55 23.51
N ILE A 391 31.92 -2.47 24.68
CA ILE A 391 32.09 -3.63 25.58
C ILE A 391 30.81 -3.86 26.42
N LEU A 392 29.89 -2.88 26.45
CA LEU A 392 28.57 -2.96 27.12
C LEU A 392 27.41 -3.35 26.18
N THR A 393 27.54 -3.21 24.86
CA THR A 393 26.42 -3.42 23.90
C THR A 393 26.13 -4.88 23.58
N SER A 394 27.11 -5.78 23.63
CA SER A 394 26.87 -7.22 23.43
C SER A 394 26.15 -7.85 24.63
N ALA A 395 26.54 -7.49 25.85
CA ALA A 395 25.90 -7.97 27.08
C ALA A 395 24.48 -7.40 27.24
N TYR A 396 24.28 -6.11 26.96
CA TYR A 396 22.95 -5.49 26.97
C TYR A 396 22.04 -6.07 25.89
N ALA A 397 22.53 -6.25 24.66
CA ALA A 397 21.77 -6.88 23.58
C ALA A 397 21.43 -8.36 23.90
N ALA A 398 22.37 -9.12 24.44
CA ALA A 398 22.13 -10.50 24.86
C ALA A 398 21.13 -10.59 26.02
N GLU A 399 21.23 -9.67 26.98
CA GLU A 399 20.30 -9.59 28.11
C GLU A 399 18.90 -9.23 27.64
N LEU A 400 18.77 -8.27 26.73
CA LEU A 400 17.50 -7.86 26.14
C LEU A 400 16.82 -9.00 25.39
N VAL A 401 17.55 -9.70 24.51
CA VAL A 401 17.05 -10.90 23.82
C VAL A 401 16.66 -11.98 24.84
N ARG A 402 17.47 -12.20 25.88
CA ARG A 402 17.18 -13.17 26.94
C ARG A 402 15.89 -12.83 27.69
N GLN A 403 15.68 -11.55 28.02
CA GLN A 403 14.47 -11.08 28.68
C GLN A 403 13.23 -11.28 27.80
N ARG A 404 13.36 -11.09 26.49
CA ARG A 404 12.29 -11.26 25.49
C ARG A 404 12.25 -12.65 24.83
N GLN A 405 13.08 -13.60 25.28
CA GLN A 405 13.24 -14.89 24.60
C GLN A 405 11.93 -15.68 24.58
N THR A 406 11.19 -15.71 25.69
CA THR A 406 9.89 -16.39 25.78
C THR A 406 8.88 -15.83 24.77
N GLU A 407 8.89 -14.51 24.61
CA GLU A 407 8.03 -13.79 23.68
C GLU A 407 8.39 -14.12 22.22
N ILE A 408 9.68 -14.11 21.91
CA ILE A 408 10.23 -14.49 20.60
C ILE A 408 9.92 -15.96 20.29
N ASP A 409 10.11 -16.87 21.25
CA ASP A 409 9.86 -18.30 21.06
C ASP A 409 8.37 -18.61 20.93
N THR A 410 7.51 -17.79 21.54
CA THR A 410 6.06 -17.87 21.34
C THR A 410 5.70 -17.43 19.92
N TRP A 411 6.25 -16.32 19.44
CA TRP A 411 6.08 -15.89 18.05
C TRP A 411 6.55 -16.95 17.06
N LYS A 412 7.74 -17.53 17.25
CA LYS A 412 8.30 -18.54 16.35
C LYS A 412 7.48 -19.82 16.28
N ARG A 413 6.75 -20.16 17.36
CA ARG A 413 5.87 -21.34 17.42
C ARG A 413 4.43 -21.06 17.03
N MET A 414 4.06 -19.79 16.85
CA MET A 414 2.74 -19.40 16.39
C MET A 414 2.45 -20.00 15.02
N HIS A 415 1.28 -20.63 14.89
CA HIS A 415 0.88 -21.28 13.65
C HIS A 415 0.65 -20.25 12.54
N ASN A 416 1.15 -20.56 11.34
CA ASN A 416 0.88 -19.77 10.15
C ASN A 416 -0.43 -20.25 9.52
N TRP A 417 -1.39 -19.34 9.32
CA TRP A 417 -2.72 -19.71 8.81
C TRP A 417 -2.70 -20.32 7.39
N GLN A 418 -1.63 -20.16 6.62
CA GLN A 418 -1.48 -20.83 5.32
C GLN A 418 -0.96 -22.27 5.41
N GLU A 419 -0.28 -22.67 6.49
CA GLU A 419 0.33 -24.00 6.61
C GLU A 419 -0.71 -25.12 6.82
N GLY A 420 -1.99 -24.78 7.00
CA GLY A 420 -3.10 -25.71 7.19
C GLY A 420 -3.93 -26.04 5.94
N GLN A 421 -3.69 -25.39 4.79
CA GLN A 421 -4.50 -25.55 3.57
C GLN A 421 -3.91 -26.51 2.51
N GLY A 422 -3.00 -27.41 2.92
CA GLY A 422 -2.33 -28.38 2.05
C GLY A 422 -3.14 -29.63 1.72
#